data_AF-A0A7V7N0R0-F1
#
_entry.id   AF-A0A7V7N0R0-F1
#
_cell.length_a   1.000
_cell.length_b   1.000
_cell.length_c   1.000
_cell.angle_alpha   90.00
_cell.angle_beta   90.00
_cell.angle_gamma   90.00
#
_symmetry.space_group_name_H-M   'P 1'
#
loop_
_entity.id
_entity.type
_entity.pdbx_description
1 polymer ?
#
loop_
_entity_poly.entity_id
_entity_poly.type
_entity_poly.pdbx_seq_one_letter_code
_entity_poly.pdbx_strand_id
1 'polypeptide(L)'
;EITNGDQDVLLFSSAGKCIRFHESDVRSMGRTARGVKGINLKKGQHVVSMFVAEEGQVLTCTEHGFGKQTKLEEFSRIRRGGQGVIAIQTSERNGGLVGACQVLPEDQVMLISNGGTLVRTSVSGISSLGRNTQGVTLIRLAEGESLVGLAKIINMEDDEDDSLQSDEVEAAGHDSEGSDDA
;
A
#
# COMPACT_ATOMS: atom_id res chain seq x y z
N GLU A 1 7.24 -6.16 -10.92
CA GLU A 1 6.66 -7.29 -11.67
C GLU A 1 6.76 -7.04 -13.18
N ILE A 2 6.99 -8.12 -13.93
CA ILE A 2 6.90 -8.16 -15.40
C ILE A 2 5.81 -9.18 -15.72
N THR A 3 4.93 -8.87 -16.66
CA THR A 3 3.84 -9.78 -17.04
C THR A 3 4.31 -10.91 -17.96
N ASN A 4 3.59 -12.03 -18.01
CA ASN A 4 4.00 -13.24 -18.75
C ASN A 4 3.13 -13.60 -19.97
N GLY A 5 2.09 -12.81 -20.27
CA GLY A 5 1.16 -13.01 -21.38
C GLY A 5 -0.23 -13.52 -20.97
N ASP A 6 -0.43 -14.00 -19.74
CA ASP A 6 -1.69 -14.57 -19.23
C ASP A 6 -2.15 -13.94 -17.89
N GLN A 7 -1.75 -12.69 -17.63
CA GLN A 7 -2.09 -11.99 -16.39
C GLN A 7 -3.11 -10.88 -16.58
N ASP A 8 -3.85 -10.61 -15.51
CA ASP A 8 -4.71 -9.43 -15.45
C ASP A 8 -3.96 -8.22 -14.91
N VAL A 9 -4.30 -7.05 -15.41
CA VAL A 9 -3.83 -5.76 -14.90
C VAL A 9 -4.99 -5.04 -14.22
N LEU A 10 -4.74 -4.51 -13.03
CA LEU A 10 -5.68 -3.64 -12.33
C LEU A 10 -5.17 -2.19 -12.36
N LEU A 11 -6.08 -1.25 -12.62
CA LEU A 11 -5.82 0.19 -12.48
C LEU A 11 -6.85 0.80 -11.54
N PHE A 12 -6.37 1.59 -10.58
CA PHE A 12 -7.19 2.29 -9.60
C PHE A 12 -7.10 3.80 -9.83
N SER A 13 -8.23 4.49 -9.71
CA SER A 13 -8.30 5.95 -9.86
C SER A 13 -8.58 6.63 -8.53
N SER A 14 -8.23 7.92 -8.45
CA SER A 14 -8.48 8.77 -7.28
C SER A 14 -9.97 8.86 -6.88
N ALA A 15 -10.89 8.54 -7.79
CA ALA A 15 -12.33 8.48 -7.53
C ALA A 15 -12.83 7.11 -7.02
N GLY A 16 -11.92 6.25 -6.53
CA GLY A 16 -12.26 4.94 -6.01
C GLY A 16 -12.78 3.96 -7.06
N LYS A 17 -12.47 4.19 -8.35
CA LYS A 17 -12.79 3.25 -9.44
C LYS A 17 -11.63 2.31 -9.72
N CYS A 18 -11.93 1.06 -10.04
CA CYS A 18 -10.99 0.06 -10.51
C CYS A 18 -11.43 -0.51 -11.86
N ILE A 19 -10.48 -0.72 -12.77
CA ILE A 19 -10.67 -1.57 -13.95
C ILE A 19 -9.70 -2.74 -13.88
N ARG A 20 -10.20 -3.95 -14.16
CA ARG A 20 -9.40 -5.16 -14.35
C ARG A 20 -9.59 -5.64 -15.78
N PHE A 21 -8.51 -5.81 -16.52
CA PHE A 21 -8.54 -6.35 -17.88
C PHE A 21 -7.33 -7.26 -18.12
N HIS A 22 -7.46 -8.16 -19.08
CA HIS A 22 -6.41 -9.09 -19.42
C HIS A 22 -5.29 -8.38 -20.19
N GLU A 23 -4.02 -8.69 -19.92
CA GLU A 23 -2.90 -7.97 -20.53
C GLU A 23 -2.88 -8.05 -22.07
N SER A 24 -3.43 -9.13 -22.65
CA SER A 24 -3.54 -9.28 -24.11
C SER A 24 -4.42 -8.23 -24.79
N ASP A 25 -5.26 -7.49 -24.04
CA ASP A 25 -5.97 -6.31 -24.53
C ASP A 25 -5.02 -5.15 -24.87
N VAL A 26 -3.76 -5.22 -24.43
CA VAL A 26 -2.69 -4.28 -24.70
C VAL A 26 -1.70 -4.91 -25.67
N ARG A 27 -1.68 -4.41 -26.91
CA ARG A 27 -0.67 -4.81 -27.88
C ARG A 27 0.73 -4.37 -27.43
N SER A 28 1.73 -5.20 -27.74
CA SER A 28 3.15 -4.84 -27.58
C SER A 28 3.48 -3.60 -28.43
N MET A 29 4.26 -2.68 -27.86
CA MET A 29 4.69 -1.44 -28.50
C MET A 29 6.13 -1.10 -28.08
N GLY A 30 6.85 -0.34 -28.91
CA GLY A 30 8.20 0.12 -28.58
C GLY A 30 8.23 1.18 -27.47
N ARG A 31 9.41 1.36 -26.86
CA ARG A 31 9.63 2.28 -25.71
C ARG A 31 9.25 3.74 -25.95
N THR A 32 9.24 4.19 -27.21
CA THR A 32 8.89 5.56 -27.61
C THR A 32 7.40 5.78 -27.86
N ALA A 33 6.57 4.74 -27.75
CA ALA A 33 5.14 4.83 -27.97
C ALA A 33 4.42 5.58 -26.83
N ARG A 34 3.29 6.22 -27.16
CA ARG A 34 2.43 6.89 -26.18
C ARG A 34 1.59 5.93 -25.30
N GLY A 35 1.63 4.63 -25.58
CA GLY A 35 0.77 3.64 -24.94
C GLY A 35 -0.66 3.62 -25.48
N VAL A 36 -1.54 2.89 -24.78
CA VAL A 36 -2.98 2.79 -25.05
C VAL A 36 -3.78 3.11 -23.80
N LYS A 37 -5.04 3.50 -23.96
CA LYS A 37 -5.92 3.85 -22.83
C LYS A 37 -6.21 2.63 -21.95
N GLY A 38 -5.81 2.66 -20.68
CA GLY A 38 -6.14 1.61 -19.70
C GLY A 38 -7.53 1.79 -19.06
N ILE A 39 -7.78 2.96 -18.46
CA ILE A 39 -9.04 3.34 -17.81
C ILE A 39 -9.55 4.67 -18.37
N ASN A 40 -10.86 4.86 -18.45
CA ASN A 40 -11.48 6.12 -18.84
C ASN A 40 -11.84 6.95 -17.60
N LEU A 41 -11.14 8.07 -17.42
CA LEU A 41 -11.25 8.96 -16.27
C LEU A 41 -12.16 10.15 -16.59
N LYS A 42 -12.90 10.63 -15.59
CA LYS A 42 -13.59 11.93 -15.67
C LYS A 42 -12.60 13.07 -15.42
N LYS A 43 -13.00 14.30 -15.76
CA LYS A 43 -12.19 15.51 -15.52
C LYS A 43 -11.77 15.61 -14.04
N GLY A 44 -10.48 15.85 -13.79
CA GLY A 44 -9.90 15.95 -12.45
C GLY A 44 -9.51 14.62 -11.80
N GLN A 45 -9.87 13.47 -12.39
CA GLN A 45 -9.46 12.16 -11.90
C GLN A 45 -8.12 11.75 -12.50
N HIS A 46 -7.34 10.98 -11.75
CA HIS A 46 -6.07 10.42 -12.19
C HIS A 46 -5.93 8.97 -11.70
N VAL A 47 -5.02 8.19 -12.30
CA VAL A 47 -4.65 6.86 -11.82
C VAL A 47 -3.76 7.01 -10.59
N VAL A 48 -4.04 6.26 -9.54
CA VAL A 48 -3.29 6.28 -8.27
C VAL A 48 -2.51 5.00 -8.03
N SER A 49 -2.93 3.88 -8.61
CA SER A 49 -2.22 2.60 -8.47
C SER A 49 -2.44 1.69 -9.66
N MET A 50 -1.43 0.88 -9.94
CA MET A 50 -1.44 -0.19 -10.94
C MET A 50 -0.66 -1.37 -10.38
N PHE A 51 -1.19 -2.58 -10.54
CA PHE A 51 -0.47 -3.81 -10.28
C PHE A 51 -1.00 -4.94 -11.15
N VAL A 52 -0.18 -5.98 -11.30
CA VAL A 52 -0.57 -7.22 -11.95
C VAL A 52 -1.32 -8.06 -10.91
N ALA A 53 -2.38 -8.74 -11.33
CA ALA A 53 -3.15 -9.58 -10.44
C ALA A 53 -2.35 -10.83 -10.06
N GLU A 54 -2.08 -10.99 -8.77
CA GLU A 54 -1.48 -12.16 -8.14
C GLU A 54 -2.44 -12.75 -7.09
N GLU A 55 -1.96 -13.60 -6.19
CA GLU A 55 -2.75 -14.12 -5.08
C GLU A 55 -2.96 -13.04 -3.98
N GLY A 56 -3.97 -13.26 -3.13
CA GLY A 56 -4.27 -12.38 -2.00
C GLY A 56 -5.43 -11.39 -2.23
N GLN A 57 -5.45 -10.34 -1.42
CA GLN A 57 -6.52 -9.34 -1.40
C GLN A 57 -6.01 -7.98 -1.87
N VAL A 58 -6.92 -7.10 -2.26
CA VAL A 58 -6.62 -5.70 -2.57
C VAL A 58 -6.88 -4.86 -1.34
N LEU A 59 -5.83 -4.27 -0.78
CA LEU A 59 -5.96 -3.19 0.19
C LEU A 59 -6.17 -1.86 -0.56
N THR A 60 -7.15 -1.08 -0.11
CA THR A 60 -7.41 0.29 -0.59
C THR A 60 -7.35 1.26 0.58
N CYS A 61 -6.75 2.43 0.40
CA CYS A 61 -6.70 3.50 1.40
C CYS A 61 -7.04 4.88 0.80
N THR A 62 -7.73 5.70 1.58
CA THR A 62 -8.20 7.04 1.18
C THR A 62 -7.54 8.13 2.01
N GLU A 63 -7.64 9.35 1.50
CA GLU A 63 -7.01 10.57 2.00
C GLU A 63 -7.25 10.83 3.47
N HIS A 64 -8.44 10.54 3.99
CA HIS A 64 -8.79 10.76 5.41
C HIS A 64 -8.56 9.52 6.29
N GLY A 65 -7.69 8.60 5.86
CA GLY A 65 -7.26 7.47 6.69
C GLY A 65 -8.24 6.29 6.75
N PHE A 66 -9.17 6.18 5.80
CA PHE A 66 -10.07 5.04 5.69
C PHE A 66 -9.59 4.03 4.67
N GLY A 67 -9.95 2.77 4.85
CA GLY A 67 -9.56 1.72 3.93
C GLY A 67 -10.10 0.35 4.32
N LYS A 68 -9.78 -0.63 3.50
CA LYS A 68 -10.26 -2.01 3.66
C LYS A 68 -9.53 -2.95 2.72
N GLN A 69 -9.52 -4.22 3.08
CA GLN A 69 -9.21 -5.30 2.16
C GLN A 69 -10.47 -5.69 1.36
N THR A 70 -10.29 -6.08 0.11
CA THR A 70 -11.34 -6.68 -0.71
C THR A 70 -10.75 -7.81 -1.53
N LYS A 71 -11.45 -8.94 -1.57
CA LYS A 71 -11.08 -10.11 -2.35
C LYS A 71 -10.86 -9.78 -3.82
N LEU A 72 -9.82 -10.33 -4.42
CA LEU A 72 -9.47 -10.08 -5.83
C LEU A 72 -10.60 -10.51 -6.77
N GLU A 73 -11.32 -11.58 -6.45
CA GLU A 73 -12.41 -12.13 -7.28
C GLU A 73 -13.60 -11.17 -7.36
N GLU A 74 -13.76 -10.27 -6.39
CA GLU A 74 -14.78 -9.24 -6.52
C GLU A 74 -14.45 -8.29 -7.66
N PHE A 75 -13.19 -8.07 -8.04
CA PHE A 75 -12.85 -7.24 -9.18
C PHE A 75 -13.03 -8.02 -10.49
N SER A 76 -14.24 -7.99 -11.05
CA SER A 76 -14.56 -8.67 -12.31
C SER A 76 -13.79 -8.06 -13.49
N ARG A 77 -13.38 -8.90 -14.44
CA ARG A 77 -12.81 -8.44 -15.72
C ARG A 77 -13.85 -7.62 -16.49
N ILE A 78 -13.45 -6.46 -16.99
CA ILE A 78 -14.25 -5.65 -17.91
C ILE A 78 -13.37 -5.13 -19.05
N ARG A 79 -14.00 -4.69 -20.14
CA ARG A 79 -13.30 -4.20 -21.34
C ARG A 79 -12.33 -3.05 -21.00
N ARG A 80 -11.06 -3.20 -21.39
CA ARG A 80 -10.04 -2.14 -21.29
C ARG A 80 -10.52 -0.81 -21.88
N GLY A 81 -10.20 0.29 -21.20
CA GLY A 81 -10.61 1.64 -21.57
C GLY A 81 -12.04 1.98 -21.13
N GLY A 82 -12.70 1.12 -20.37
CA GLY A 82 -13.95 1.43 -19.67
C GLY A 82 -13.74 2.35 -18.46
N GLN A 83 -14.84 2.76 -17.82
CA GLN A 83 -14.80 3.64 -16.64
C GLN A 83 -14.41 2.94 -15.33
N GLY A 84 -14.38 1.61 -15.32
CA GLY A 84 -14.18 0.84 -14.10
C GLY A 84 -15.43 0.70 -13.23
N VAL A 85 -15.34 -0.17 -12.23
CA VAL A 85 -16.33 -0.38 -11.17
C VAL A 85 -15.88 0.29 -9.89
N ILE A 86 -16.79 0.47 -8.92
CA ILE A 86 -16.41 0.97 -7.59
C ILE A 86 -15.51 -0.08 -6.92
N ALA A 87 -14.36 0.39 -6.43
CA ALA A 87 -13.41 -0.34 -5.59
C ALA A 87 -13.52 0.08 -4.13
N ILE A 88 -13.78 1.36 -3.87
CA ILE A 88 -14.13 1.93 -2.57
C ILE A 88 -14.99 3.17 -2.78
N GLN A 89 -15.89 3.47 -1.84
CA GLN A 89 -16.68 4.70 -1.89
C GLN A 89 -15.82 5.90 -1.45
N THR A 90 -15.56 6.82 -2.37
CA THR A 90 -15.00 8.15 -2.07
C THR A 90 -16.14 9.09 -1.71
N SER A 91 -16.13 9.60 -0.50
CA SER A 91 -17.12 10.54 0.06
C SER A 91 -16.39 11.69 0.75
N GLU A 92 -17.11 12.72 1.22
CA GLU A 92 -16.50 13.78 2.03
C GLU A 92 -15.80 13.23 3.27
N ARG A 93 -16.36 12.17 3.87
CA ARG A 93 -15.72 11.45 5.00
C ARG A 93 -14.39 10.83 4.58
N ASN A 94 -14.34 10.16 3.43
CA ASN A 94 -13.19 9.35 3.02
C ASN A 94 -12.08 10.18 2.36
N GLY A 95 -12.46 11.22 1.61
CA GLY A 95 -11.60 11.86 0.62
C GLY A 95 -11.33 10.97 -0.60
N GLY A 96 -10.34 11.36 -1.41
CA GLY A 96 -9.93 10.60 -2.60
C GLY A 96 -9.25 9.28 -2.25
N LEU A 97 -9.26 8.31 -3.17
CA LEU A 97 -8.40 7.13 -3.05
C LEU A 97 -6.94 7.56 -3.24
N VAL A 98 -6.08 7.19 -2.31
CA VAL A 98 -4.64 7.54 -2.30
C VAL A 98 -3.79 6.40 -2.80
N GLY A 99 -4.12 5.16 -2.41
CA GLY A 99 -3.32 4.00 -2.75
C GLY A 99 -4.13 2.71 -2.75
N ALA A 100 -3.70 1.78 -3.59
CA ALA A 100 -4.14 0.41 -3.56
C ALA A 100 -2.94 -0.51 -3.82
N CYS A 101 -2.87 -1.62 -3.11
CA CYS A 101 -1.86 -2.65 -3.34
C CYS A 101 -2.44 -4.04 -3.08
N GLN A 102 -1.83 -5.04 -3.71
CA GLN A 102 -2.15 -6.44 -3.44
C GLN A 102 -1.36 -6.92 -2.22
N VAL A 103 -2.06 -7.53 -1.27
CA VAL A 103 -1.56 -7.93 0.04
C VAL A 103 -1.94 -9.37 0.40
N LEU A 104 -1.04 -10.03 1.11
CA LEU A 104 -1.21 -11.30 1.80
C LEU A 104 -1.47 -11.05 3.30
N PRO A 105 -2.07 -12.01 4.04
CA PRO A 105 -2.34 -11.86 5.47
C PRO A 105 -1.12 -11.50 6.34
N GLU A 106 0.06 -11.99 5.97
CA GLU A 106 1.36 -11.81 6.63
C GLU A 106 2.04 -10.48 6.26
N ASP A 107 1.57 -9.81 5.20
CA ASP A 107 2.14 -8.53 4.79
C ASP A 107 1.87 -7.45 5.84
N GLN A 108 2.70 -6.42 5.78
CA GLN A 108 2.47 -5.18 6.50
C GLN A 108 2.45 -4.02 5.53
N VAL A 109 1.87 -2.91 5.96
CA VAL A 109 1.82 -1.69 5.16
C VAL A 109 2.23 -0.48 5.98
N MET A 110 2.93 0.44 5.33
CA MET A 110 3.22 1.76 5.87
C MET A 110 2.21 2.76 5.31
N LEU A 111 1.50 3.44 6.21
CA LEU A 111 0.63 4.57 5.92
C LEU A 111 1.41 5.85 6.18
N ILE A 112 1.47 6.74 5.19
CA ILE A 112 2.31 7.93 5.21
C ILE A 112 1.43 9.16 5.04
N SER A 113 1.50 10.08 6.01
CA SER A 113 0.78 11.35 5.94
C SER A 113 1.63 12.49 5.37
N ASN A 114 0.98 13.58 4.96
CA ASN A 114 1.65 14.83 4.57
C ASN A 114 2.35 15.52 5.77
N GLY A 115 1.96 15.20 7.00
CA GLY A 115 2.57 15.70 8.23
C GLY A 115 3.85 14.95 8.64
N GLY A 116 4.23 13.89 7.94
CA GLY A 116 5.38 13.05 8.28
C GLY A 116 5.08 11.98 9.32
N THR A 117 3.80 11.69 9.60
CA THR A 117 3.39 10.55 10.41
C THR A 117 3.49 9.28 9.58
N LEU A 118 4.28 8.31 10.06
CA LEU A 118 4.41 6.97 9.47
C LEU A 118 3.78 5.95 10.43
N VAL A 119 2.80 5.19 9.95
CA VAL A 119 2.16 4.12 10.74
C VAL A 119 2.31 2.80 10.01
N ARG A 120 2.99 1.86 10.67
CA ARG A 120 3.11 0.46 10.23
C ARG A 120 1.92 -0.33 10.74
N THR A 121 1.15 -0.93 9.85
CA THR A 121 -0.07 -1.68 10.16
C THR A 121 0.01 -3.08 9.58
N SER A 122 -0.32 -4.07 10.41
CA SER A 122 -0.47 -5.46 9.96
C SER A 122 -1.70 -5.62 9.08
N VAL A 123 -1.56 -6.24 7.91
CA VAL A 123 -2.67 -6.46 6.98
C VAL A 123 -3.74 -7.34 7.62
N SER A 124 -3.36 -8.38 8.36
CA SER A 124 -4.28 -9.26 9.09
C SER A 124 -5.26 -8.55 10.02
N GLY A 125 -4.91 -7.36 10.52
CA GLY A 125 -5.77 -6.55 11.39
C GLY A 125 -6.78 -5.67 10.64
N ILE A 126 -6.67 -5.54 9.32
CA ILE A 126 -7.52 -4.68 8.51
C ILE A 126 -8.78 -5.44 8.08
N SER A 127 -9.96 -4.83 8.20
CA SER A 127 -11.22 -5.49 7.83
C SER A 127 -11.30 -5.82 6.34
N SER A 128 -11.73 -7.05 6.04
CA SER A 128 -12.12 -7.50 4.71
C SER A 128 -13.59 -7.18 4.45
N LEU A 129 -13.87 -6.32 3.48
CA LEU A 129 -15.20 -5.86 3.13
C LEU A 129 -15.38 -5.84 1.60
N GLY A 130 -16.64 -5.88 1.16
CA GLY A 130 -16.95 -5.82 -0.27
C GLY A 130 -16.54 -4.48 -0.92
N ARG A 131 -16.41 -4.48 -2.25
CA ARG A 131 -15.92 -3.32 -3.02
C ARG A 131 -16.70 -2.03 -2.76
N ASN A 132 -18.03 -2.09 -2.82
CA ASN A 132 -18.89 -0.91 -2.75
C ASN A 132 -19.23 -0.51 -1.30
N THR A 133 -18.19 -0.25 -0.50
CA THR A 133 -18.30 0.18 0.89
C THR A 133 -17.30 1.31 1.17
N GLN A 134 -17.45 2.00 2.30
CA GLN A 134 -16.54 3.09 2.71
C GLN A 134 -15.26 2.59 3.41
N GLY A 135 -15.22 1.32 3.83
CA GLY A 135 -14.13 0.80 4.64
C GLY A 135 -14.19 1.22 6.12
N VAL A 136 -13.11 0.94 6.83
CA VAL A 136 -12.88 1.22 8.25
C VAL A 136 -11.73 2.20 8.43
N THR A 137 -11.55 2.74 9.63
CA THR A 137 -10.39 3.59 9.93
C THR A 137 -9.13 2.75 9.98
N LEU A 138 -8.15 3.09 9.14
CA LEU A 138 -6.79 2.52 9.18
C LEU A 138 -5.86 3.33 10.08
N ILE A 139 -6.02 4.66 10.03
CA ILE A 139 -5.22 5.63 10.80
C ILE A 139 -6.12 6.81 11.19
N ARG A 140 -5.89 7.36 12.39
CA ARG A 140 -6.47 8.65 12.78
C ARG A 140 -5.45 9.74 12.48
N LEU A 141 -5.86 10.69 11.65
CA LEU A 141 -5.04 11.83 11.24
C LEU A 141 -5.35 13.03 12.12
N ALA A 142 -4.36 13.89 12.34
CA ALA A 142 -4.56 15.16 13.00
C ALA A 142 -5.38 16.13 12.12
N GLU A 143 -5.84 17.23 12.70
CA GLU A 143 -6.55 18.27 11.94
C GLU A 143 -5.63 18.87 10.86
N GLY A 144 -6.12 18.93 9.62
CA GLY A 144 -5.35 19.42 8.46
C GLY A 144 -4.35 18.41 7.87
N GLU A 145 -4.22 17.23 8.48
CA GLU A 145 -3.36 16.16 7.99
C GLU A 145 -4.13 15.22 7.04
N SER A 146 -3.46 14.74 5.99
CA SER A 146 -4.01 13.79 5.05
C SER A 146 -3.03 12.67 4.76
N LEU A 147 -3.55 11.49 4.46
CA LEU A 147 -2.79 10.37 3.94
C LEU A 147 -2.33 10.68 2.51
N VAL A 148 -1.05 10.52 2.23
CA VAL A 148 -0.46 10.77 0.89
C VAL A 148 0.21 9.55 0.29
N GLY A 149 0.47 8.51 1.08
CA GLY A 149 1.16 7.31 0.60
C GLY A 149 0.74 6.03 1.30
N LEU A 150 0.89 4.94 0.55
CA LEU A 150 0.78 3.55 0.99
C LEU A 150 1.98 2.80 0.42
N ALA A 151 2.74 2.14 1.29
CA ALA A 151 3.83 1.26 0.87
C ALA A 151 3.63 -0.13 1.47
N LYS A 152 3.70 -1.16 0.64
CA LYS A 152 3.70 -2.55 1.11
C LYS A 152 5.09 -2.91 1.62
N ILE A 153 5.13 -3.54 2.80
CA ILE A 153 6.32 -4.11 3.41
C ILE A 153 6.16 -5.63 3.28
N ILE A 154 7.02 -6.22 2.47
CA ILE A 154 7.07 -7.67 2.29
C ILE A 154 7.91 -8.22 3.44
N ASN A 155 7.38 -9.19 4.19
CA ASN A 155 8.21 -9.95 5.12
C ASN A 155 9.18 -10.79 4.28
N MET A 156 10.47 -10.49 4.37
CA MET A 156 11.51 -11.42 3.93
C MET A 156 11.73 -12.39 5.09
N GLU A 157 11.51 -13.69 4.87
CA GLU A 157 11.70 -14.73 5.91
C GLU A 157 13.18 -14.96 6.29
N ASP A 158 14.10 -14.05 5.96
CA ASP A 158 15.56 -14.22 6.12
C ASP A 158 16.26 -13.16 7.01
N ASP A 159 15.54 -12.27 7.71
CA ASP A 159 16.14 -11.31 8.66
C ASP A 159 16.20 -11.87 10.11
N GLU A 160 16.41 -13.19 10.27
CA GLU A 160 16.83 -13.79 11.55
C GLU A 160 18.37 -13.76 11.67
N ASP A 161 19.00 -12.59 11.62
CA ASP A 161 20.37 -12.42 12.14
C ASP A 161 20.68 -10.96 12.49
N ASP A 162 19.92 -10.37 13.41
CA ASP A 162 20.38 -9.18 14.13
C ASP A 162 20.41 -9.49 15.63
N SER A 163 21.35 -10.38 15.98
CA SER A 163 21.78 -10.57 17.36
C SER A 163 22.53 -9.31 17.81
N LEU A 164 21.77 -8.30 18.26
CA LEU A 164 22.31 -7.20 19.04
C LEU A 164 22.79 -7.75 20.39
N GLN A 165 24.01 -8.29 20.40
CA GLN A 165 24.78 -8.47 21.63
C GLN A 165 25.05 -7.07 22.18
N SER A 166 24.32 -6.71 23.23
CA SER A 166 24.68 -5.60 24.09
C SER A 166 25.97 -5.97 24.82
N ASP A 167 27.09 -5.43 24.37
CA ASP A 167 28.33 -5.44 25.14
C ASP A 167 28.09 -4.61 26.43
N GLU A 168 27.87 -5.30 27.55
CA GLU A 168 28.03 -4.74 28.89
C GLU A 168 29.52 -4.43 29.09
N VAL A 169 29.87 -3.16 28.96
CA VAL A 169 31.15 -2.63 29.45
C VAL A 169 31.09 -2.59 30.99
N GLU A 170 31.63 -3.62 31.65
CA GLU A 170 31.97 -3.55 33.07
C GLU A 170 33.10 -2.54 33.26
N ALA A 171 32.75 -1.39 33.84
CA ALA A 171 33.69 -0.43 34.38
C ALA A 171 34.33 -1.00 35.66
N ALA A 172 35.48 -1.65 35.53
CA ALA A 172 36.35 -1.90 36.68
C ALA A 172 37.06 -0.61 37.07
N GLY A 173 36.53 0.05 38.10
CA GLY A 173 37.20 1.13 38.81
C GLY A 173 38.54 0.65 39.36
N HIS A 174 39.62 1.36 39.01
CA HIS A 174 40.89 1.28 39.70
C HIS A 174 41.06 2.59 40.46
N ASP A 175 40.74 2.54 41.75
CA ASP A 175 41.01 3.60 42.72
C ASP A 175 42.52 3.86 42.79
N SER A 176 42.92 5.11 42.53
CA SER A 176 44.21 5.64 42.94
C SER A 176 44.00 6.72 44.00
N GLU A 177 44.55 6.50 45.19
CA GLU A 177 44.94 7.42 46.28
C GLU A 177 44.74 6.67 47.61
N GLY A 178 45.70 6.49 48.52
CA GLY A 178 47.05 7.01 48.70
C GLY A 178 47.64 6.46 50.03
N SER A 179 48.72 7.09 50.48
CA SER A 179 49.49 6.89 51.74
C SER A 179 50.50 5.73 51.71
N ASP A 180 51.70 5.80 52.28
CA ASP A 180 52.52 6.88 52.84
C ASP A 180 53.93 6.28 53.05
N ASP A 181 54.89 7.16 53.30
CA ASP A 181 56.09 6.95 54.14
C ASP A 181 57.42 6.36 53.59
N ALA A 182 58.47 7.11 54.00
CA ALA A 182 59.92 6.87 54.06
C ALA A 182 60.80 7.14 52.82
#